data_AF-A0AAP2E5M5-F1
#
_entry.id   AF-A0AAP2E5M5-F1
#
_cell.length_a   1.000
_cell.length_b   1.000
_cell.length_c   1.000
_cell.angle_alpha   90.00
_cell.angle_beta   90.00
_cell.angle_gamma   90.00
#
_symmetry.space_group_name_H-M   'P 1'
#
loop_
_entity.id
_entity.type
_entity.pdbx_description
1 polymer ?
#
loop_
_entity_poly.entity_id
_entity_poly.type
_entity_poly.pdbx_seq_one_letter_code
_entity_poly.pdbx_strand_id
1 'polypeptide(L)'
;MSLIVCRQHAGELMIVSDTKLTYPSDLYPNKQTGNPGDGVIKTVIINPTTCISFAGEIAPAEEVIKTIDASDNLSVLKSKLAHYASGETDFILCTLTPEVEIFEIKNGIAVKVQSSWIGSAHAFNRFQGYYLNNLPEKHQAGSFMRMEMSPTNGSTKLSGLAAAFDRVIDDEEVPEVGGFRVAVILDNNTFQYQSYVHTYRANITITIDPRHPNQIIPITHGTASEGAYMVNFFGTREKTNSHIAVHIHQANLGLMYARIDGGLPRPTFYKMDEVDFVEFIKSNFGVGPALTTQSKAQKLLEQANIHFHARDFERAMTCFEQLLIIDKGKIRARAQYSKGICLLNLQRLQEGIIEIQAAIDLDPSLRTQAISIIPKILKAMAARTTDGS
;
A
#
# COMPACT_ATOMS: atom_id res chain seq x y z
N MET A 1 23.55 -7.22 -4.75
CA MET A 1 23.59 -7.11 -3.27
C MET A 1 22.28 -6.53 -2.72
N SER A 2 21.92 -6.90 -1.48
CA SER A 2 20.64 -6.66 -0.77
C SER A 2 20.90 -6.78 0.75
N LEU A 3 19.93 -6.46 1.61
CA LEU A 3 19.99 -6.77 3.04
C LEU A 3 18.71 -7.50 3.50
N ILE A 4 18.88 -8.55 4.30
CA ILE A 4 17.80 -9.16 5.07
C ILE A 4 18.25 -9.32 6.51
N VAL A 5 17.37 -8.96 7.45
CA VAL A 5 17.59 -9.11 8.88
C VAL A 5 16.43 -9.85 9.51
N CYS A 6 16.74 -10.90 10.27
CA CYS A 6 15.78 -11.68 11.05
C CYS A 6 16.13 -11.59 12.54
N ARG A 7 15.17 -11.16 13.36
CA ARG A 7 15.30 -11.16 14.83
C ARG A 7 14.10 -11.87 15.45
N GLN A 8 14.39 -12.61 16.51
CA GLN A 8 13.39 -13.20 17.40
C GLN A 8 13.51 -12.58 18.79
N HIS A 9 12.39 -12.35 19.46
CA HIS A 9 12.36 -11.95 20.86
C HIS A 9 11.10 -12.48 21.54
N ALA A 10 11.26 -13.22 22.65
CA ALA A 10 10.14 -13.69 23.49
C ALA A 10 9.01 -14.41 22.71
N GLY A 11 9.37 -15.24 21.72
CA GLY A 11 8.40 -15.98 20.88
C GLY A 11 7.90 -15.21 19.66
N GLU A 12 8.21 -13.92 19.54
CA GLU A 12 7.94 -13.13 18.34
C GLU A 12 9.10 -13.18 17.37
N LEU A 13 8.80 -13.02 16.08
CA LEU A 13 9.80 -12.95 15.02
C LEU A 13 9.42 -11.88 14.02
N MET A 14 10.43 -11.12 13.57
CA MET A 14 10.32 -10.20 12.45
C MET A 14 11.49 -10.40 11.50
N ILE A 15 11.16 -10.46 10.20
CA ILE A 15 12.11 -10.42 9.09
C ILE A 15 11.86 -9.11 8.36
N VAL A 16 12.91 -8.34 8.12
CA VAL A 16 12.87 -7.13 7.28
C VAL A 16 13.83 -7.29 6.11
N SER A 17 13.37 -6.91 4.92
CA SER A 17 14.11 -7.06 3.67
C SER A 17 13.75 -5.95 2.67
N ASP A 18 14.59 -5.77 1.66
CA ASP A 18 14.38 -4.82 0.57
C ASP A 18 13.95 -5.53 -0.73
N THR A 19 13.43 -4.80 -1.72
CA THR A 19 13.01 -5.38 -3.01
C THR A 19 13.95 -5.10 -4.16
N LYS A 20 14.90 -4.17 -4.00
CA LYS A 20 15.83 -3.77 -5.05
C LYS A 20 16.71 -4.93 -5.49
N LEU A 21 16.94 -5.00 -6.79
CA LEU A 21 18.01 -5.80 -7.36
C LEU A 21 19.15 -4.87 -7.73
N THR A 22 20.36 -5.24 -7.33
CA THR A 22 21.57 -4.49 -7.67
C THR A 22 22.36 -5.29 -8.67
N TYR A 23 22.55 -4.71 -9.86
CA TYR A 23 23.25 -5.33 -10.99
C TYR A 23 24.64 -4.70 -11.17
N PRO A 24 25.65 -5.47 -11.62
CA PRO A 24 26.96 -4.92 -11.98
C PRO A 24 26.82 -3.82 -13.05
N SER A 25 27.42 -2.66 -12.79
CA SER A 25 27.28 -1.45 -13.62
C SER A 25 27.68 -1.67 -15.07
N ASP A 26 28.75 -2.43 -15.27
CA ASP A 26 29.42 -2.60 -16.55
C ASP A 26 28.64 -3.55 -17.46
N LEU A 27 27.79 -4.41 -16.88
CA LEU A 27 26.99 -5.39 -17.60
C LEU A 27 25.54 -4.92 -17.84
N TYR A 28 25.00 -4.09 -16.94
CA TYR A 28 23.58 -3.69 -16.97
C TYR A 28 23.37 -2.19 -16.69
N PRO A 29 23.85 -1.28 -17.55
CA PRO A 29 23.74 0.16 -17.32
C PRO A 29 22.29 0.65 -17.21
N ASN A 30 21.35 0.02 -17.94
CA ASN A 30 19.94 0.40 -17.94
C ASN A 30 19.14 -0.11 -16.71
N LYS A 31 19.73 -0.99 -15.89
CA LYS A 31 19.07 -1.57 -14.69
C LYS A 31 19.51 -0.92 -13.38
N GLN A 32 20.22 0.20 -13.45
CA GLN A 32 20.64 0.96 -12.26
C GLN A 32 19.54 1.85 -11.68
N THR A 33 18.42 2.02 -12.39
CA THR A 33 17.38 3.02 -12.09
C THR A 33 16.53 2.70 -10.86
N GLY A 34 16.74 1.54 -10.22
CA GLY A 34 15.94 1.13 -9.06
C GLY A 34 14.46 0.97 -9.39
N ASN A 35 14.13 0.66 -10.65
CA ASN A 35 12.76 0.50 -11.10
C ASN A 35 12.06 -0.58 -10.26
N PRO A 36 10.94 -0.27 -9.60
CA PRO A 36 10.18 -1.23 -8.79
C PRO A 36 9.80 -2.53 -9.53
N GLY A 37 9.74 -2.50 -10.87
CA GLY A 37 9.43 -3.63 -11.73
C GLY A 37 10.54 -4.63 -11.94
N ASP A 38 11.79 -4.21 -11.73
CA ASP A 38 12.91 -5.13 -11.79
C ASP A 38 13.04 -5.93 -10.48
N GLY A 39 12.54 -5.37 -9.37
CA GLY A 39 12.63 -5.98 -8.04
C GLY A 39 11.89 -7.30 -7.86
N VAL A 40 12.26 -8.03 -6.81
CA VAL A 40 11.56 -9.24 -6.35
C VAL A 40 11.33 -9.19 -4.85
N ILE A 41 10.35 -9.95 -4.37
CA ILE A 41 10.19 -10.18 -2.93
C ILE A 41 11.20 -11.23 -2.48
N LYS A 42 12.15 -10.84 -1.63
CA LYS A 42 13.25 -11.71 -1.19
C LYS A 42 12.92 -12.61 0.01
N THR A 43 11.80 -12.32 0.68
CA THR A 43 11.30 -13.07 1.83
C THR A 43 9.99 -13.74 1.41
N VAL A 44 10.00 -15.05 1.22
CA VAL A 44 8.89 -15.84 0.67
C VAL A 44 8.26 -16.70 1.75
N ILE A 45 6.98 -16.47 2.02
CA ILE A 45 6.16 -17.36 2.83
C ILE A 45 5.79 -18.59 1.98
N ILE A 46 6.28 -19.77 2.37
CA ILE A 46 6.01 -21.03 1.67
C ILE A 46 4.65 -21.60 2.10
N ASN A 47 4.42 -21.60 3.40
CA ASN A 47 3.17 -22.01 4.05
C ASN A 47 3.04 -21.24 5.38
N PRO A 48 1.93 -21.36 6.13
CA PRO A 48 1.74 -20.58 7.36
C PRO A 48 2.86 -20.73 8.40
N THR A 49 3.63 -21.82 8.39
CA THR A 49 4.65 -22.14 9.38
C THR A 49 6.07 -22.18 8.83
N THR A 50 6.28 -21.79 7.56
CA THR A 50 7.59 -21.81 6.89
C THR A 50 7.80 -20.56 6.05
N CYS A 51 8.90 -19.85 6.32
CA CYS A 51 9.31 -18.65 5.59
C CYS A 51 10.78 -18.77 5.19
N ILE A 52 11.12 -18.39 3.96
CA ILE A 52 12.47 -18.46 3.42
C ILE A 52 12.87 -17.10 2.89
N SER A 53 14.03 -16.61 3.29
CA SER A 53 14.63 -15.40 2.74
C SER A 53 15.92 -15.72 2.00
N PHE A 54 16.28 -14.92 1.00
CA PHE A 54 17.55 -15.05 0.29
C PHE A 54 18.23 -13.70 0.06
N ALA A 55 19.56 -13.70 0.00
CA ALA A 55 20.38 -12.59 -0.46
C ALA A 55 21.47 -13.11 -1.39
N GLY A 56 21.71 -12.43 -2.51
CA GLY A 56 22.71 -12.84 -3.49
C GLY A 56 22.11 -12.97 -4.87
N GLU A 57 22.62 -13.94 -5.64
CA GLU A 57 22.17 -14.23 -7.00
C GLU A 57 20.73 -14.77 -7.02
N ILE A 58 19.98 -14.33 -8.02
CA ILE A 58 18.54 -14.61 -8.15
C ILE A 58 18.31 -16.01 -8.71
N ALA A 59 19.13 -16.45 -9.67
CA ALA A 59 18.91 -17.73 -10.33
C ALA A 59 18.93 -18.91 -9.34
N PRO A 60 19.91 -19.05 -8.43
CA PRO A 60 19.89 -20.10 -7.41
C PRO A 60 18.67 -20.02 -6.48
N ALA A 61 18.26 -18.80 -6.10
CA ALA A 61 17.10 -18.60 -5.25
C ALA A 61 15.78 -18.96 -5.96
N GLU A 62 15.63 -18.57 -7.22
CA GLU A 62 14.47 -18.91 -8.05
C GLU A 62 14.37 -20.43 -8.23
N GLU A 63 15.47 -21.09 -8.58
CA GLU A 63 15.51 -22.53 -8.80
C GLU A 63 15.15 -23.31 -7.54
N VAL A 64 15.77 -23.00 -6.39
CA VAL A 64 15.48 -23.73 -5.16
C VAL A 64 14.04 -23.53 -4.70
N ILE A 65 13.50 -22.30 -4.77
CA ILE A 65 12.14 -22.00 -4.31
C ILE A 65 11.09 -22.73 -5.15
N LYS A 66 11.33 -22.91 -6.46
CA LYS A 66 10.46 -23.73 -7.33
C LYS A 66 10.41 -25.21 -6.96
N THR A 67 11.48 -25.73 -6.35
CA THR A 67 11.55 -27.15 -5.96
C THR A 67 10.93 -27.44 -4.60
N ILE A 68 10.59 -26.42 -3.81
CA ILE A 68 10.09 -26.59 -2.44
C ILE A 68 8.59 -26.84 -2.47
N ASP A 69 8.19 -27.96 -1.88
CA ASP A 69 6.78 -28.30 -1.66
C ASP A 69 6.34 -27.83 -0.26
N ALA A 70 5.06 -27.47 -0.11
CA ALA A 70 4.53 -27.03 1.18
C ALA A 70 4.58 -28.12 2.26
N SER A 71 4.69 -29.40 1.88
CA SER A 71 4.83 -30.57 2.75
C SER A 71 6.27 -30.96 3.07
N ASP A 72 7.28 -30.30 2.47
CA ASP A 72 8.68 -30.58 2.75
C ASP A 72 8.99 -30.36 4.24
N ASN A 73 9.57 -31.38 4.88
CA ASN A 73 9.98 -31.27 6.27
C ASN A 73 11.30 -30.48 6.42
N LEU A 74 11.62 -30.08 7.65
CA LEU A 74 12.81 -29.28 7.98
C LEU A 74 14.13 -29.87 7.45
N SER A 75 14.29 -31.19 7.45
CA SER A 75 15.53 -31.82 6.96
C SER A 75 15.68 -31.68 5.44
N VAL A 76 14.58 -31.84 4.69
CA VAL A 76 14.53 -31.67 3.24
C VAL A 76 14.76 -30.21 2.87
N LEU A 77 14.08 -29.28 3.56
CA LEU A 77 14.25 -27.84 3.34
C LEU A 77 15.71 -27.40 3.53
N LYS A 78 16.35 -27.80 4.64
CA LYS A 78 17.76 -27.49 4.89
C LYS A 78 18.67 -28.07 3.81
N SER A 79 18.44 -29.31 3.39
CA SER A 79 19.26 -29.96 2.36
C SER A 79 19.13 -29.27 1.01
N LYS A 80 17.91 -28.93 0.58
CA LYS A 80 17.67 -28.19 -0.67
C LYS A 80 18.35 -26.81 -0.62
N LEU A 81 18.10 -26.02 0.43
CA LEU A 81 18.68 -24.68 0.56
C LEU A 81 20.21 -24.73 0.66
N ALA A 82 20.78 -25.66 1.42
CA ALA A 82 22.22 -25.84 1.52
C ALA A 82 22.87 -26.16 0.17
N HIS A 83 22.23 -26.98 -0.67
CA HIS A 83 22.76 -27.28 -2.00
C HIS A 83 22.97 -26.01 -2.84
N TYR A 84 21.99 -25.11 -2.83
CA TYR A 84 22.05 -23.83 -3.57
C TYR A 84 22.83 -22.73 -2.84
N ALA A 85 23.08 -22.89 -1.53
CA ALA A 85 23.87 -21.96 -0.72
C ALA A 85 25.39 -22.13 -0.90
N SER A 86 25.85 -22.81 -1.95
CA SER A 86 27.26 -23.11 -2.21
C SER A 86 27.97 -22.02 -3.03
N GLY A 87 27.26 -21.00 -3.49
CA GLY A 87 27.77 -19.87 -4.27
C GLY A 87 27.57 -18.52 -3.58
N GLU A 88 27.20 -17.48 -4.34
CA GLU A 88 27.00 -16.12 -3.84
C GLU A 88 25.60 -15.87 -3.23
N THR A 89 24.79 -16.92 -3.07
CA THR A 89 23.43 -16.84 -2.54
C THR A 89 23.35 -17.47 -1.16
N ASP A 90 23.00 -16.67 -0.16
CA ASP A 90 22.74 -17.12 1.20
C ASP A 90 21.23 -17.20 1.47
N PHE A 91 20.83 -18.03 2.43
CA PHE A 91 19.43 -18.16 2.84
C PHE A 91 19.23 -18.02 4.36
N ILE A 92 18.05 -17.54 4.74
CA ILE A 92 17.50 -17.66 6.09
C ILE A 92 16.25 -18.52 5.98
N LEU A 93 16.18 -19.62 6.73
CA LEU A 93 15.00 -20.46 6.86
C LEU A 93 14.39 -20.26 8.24
N CYS A 94 13.13 -19.88 8.30
CA CYS A 94 12.35 -19.78 9.52
C CYS A 94 11.22 -20.83 9.49
N THR A 95 11.14 -21.64 10.54
CA THR A 95 10.09 -22.66 10.71
C THR A 95 9.42 -22.54 12.07
N LEU A 96 8.13 -22.88 12.16
CA LEU A 96 7.38 -22.94 13.42
C LEU A 96 7.00 -24.40 13.74
N THR A 97 7.79 -25.06 14.60
CA THR A 97 7.55 -26.45 15.05
C THR A 97 8.25 -26.77 16.39
N PRO A 98 7.59 -26.80 17.57
CA PRO A 98 6.40 -26.06 18.00
C PRO A 98 6.68 -24.57 18.35
N GLU A 99 7.96 -24.22 18.47
CA GLU A 99 8.46 -22.85 18.61
C GLU A 99 9.09 -22.41 17.29
N VAL A 100 9.33 -21.10 17.17
CA VAL A 100 10.09 -20.56 16.02
C VAL A 100 11.54 -21.01 16.10
N GLU A 101 12.05 -21.49 14.97
CA GLU A 101 13.46 -21.76 14.75
C GLU A 101 13.97 -20.95 13.55
N ILE A 102 15.19 -20.41 13.67
CA ILE A 102 15.87 -19.69 12.60
C ILE A 102 17.12 -20.47 12.22
N PHE A 103 17.29 -20.72 10.93
CA PHE A 103 18.48 -21.33 10.36
C PHE A 103 19.13 -20.35 9.39
N GLU A 104 20.38 -20.02 9.65
CA GLU A 104 21.25 -19.33 8.71
C GLU A 104 21.92 -20.39 7.82
N ILE A 105 21.83 -20.22 6.50
CA ILE A 105 22.34 -21.20 5.54
C ILE A 105 23.31 -20.50 4.59
N LYS A 106 24.60 -20.80 4.76
CA LYS A 106 25.72 -20.20 4.04
C LYS A 106 26.76 -21.26 3.69
N ASN A 107 27.38 -21.16 2.51
CA ASN A 107 28.42 -22.09 2.05
C ASN A 107 28.01 -23.58 2.20
N GLY A 108 26.73 -23.87 1.92
CA GLY A 108 26.15 -25.21 2.07
C GLY A 108 26.00 -25.75 3.49
N ILE A 109 26.10 -24.89 4.51
CA ILE A 109 25.95 -25.28 5.92
C ILE A 109 24.74 -24.56 6.51
N ALA A 110 23.82 -25.32 7.10
CA ALA A 110 22.69 -24.78 7.84
C ALA A 110 22.97 -24.78 9.34
N VAL A 111 22.96 -23.60 9.97
CA VAL A 111 23.25 -23.38 11.39
C VAL A 111 22.03 -22.79 12.07
N LYS A 112 21.56 -23.42 13.16
CA LYS A 112 20.47 -22.87 13.99
C LYS A 112 20.99 -21.68 14.80
N VAL A 113 20.28 -20.56 14.75
CA VAL A 113 20.66 -19.29 15.40
C VAL A 113 19.45 -18.64 16.08
N GLN A 114 19.69 -17.66 16.96
CA GLN A 114 18.64 -16.84 17.60
C GLN A 114 18.27 -15.60 16.79
N SER A 115 19.13 -15.25 15.84
CA SER A 115 18.94 -14.15 14.90
C SER A 115 19.93 -14.30 13.77
N SER A 116 19.61 -13.73 12.60
CA SER A 116 20.45 -13.83 11.41
C SER A 116 20.36 -12.57 10.57
N TRP A 117 21.36 -12.38 9.72
CA TRP A 117 21.32 -11.45 8.60
C TRP A 117 22.12 -12.04 7.44
N ILE A 118 21.70 -11.69 6.23
CA ILE A 118 22.35 -12.10 4.98
C ILE A 118 22.41 -10.91 4.03
N GLY A 119 23.40 -10.91 3.12
CA GLY A 119 23.61 -9.84 2.15
C GLY A 119 24.72 -8.85 2.54
N SER A 120 24.49 -7.56 2.32
CA SER A 120 25.52 -6.52 2.47
C SER A 120 25.93 -6.31 3.93
N ALA A 121 27.20 -6.60 4.24
CA ALA A 121 27.78 -6.31 5.54
C ALA A 121 27.83 -4.80 5.84
N HIS A 122 28.07 -3.98 4.81
CA HIS A 122 28.02 -2.52 4.92
C HIS A 122 26.62 -2.05 5.33
N ALA A 123 25.59 -2.47 4.60
CA ALA A 123 24.20 -2.16 4.93
C ALA A 123 23.81 -2.65 6.33
N PHE A 124 24.25 -3.86 6.72
CA PHE A 124 23.96 -4.40 8.05
C PHE A 124 24.59 -3.57 9.17
N ASN A 125 25.82 -3.09 8.99
CA ASN A 125 26.48 -2.22 9.97
C ASN A 125 25.70 -0.92 10.15
N ARG A 126 25.20 -0.33 9.06
CA ARG A 126 24.34 0.86 9.13
C ARG A 126 23.00 0.58 9.78
N PHE A 127 22.37 -0.55 9.43
CA PHE A 127 21.15 -1.03 10.09
C PHE A 127 21.34 -1.12 11.61
N GLN A 128 22.43 -1.73 12.08
CA GLN A 128 22.73 -1.82 13.51
C GLN A 128 22.92 -0.43 14.13
N GLY A 129 23.59 0.48 13.43
CA GLY A 129 23.74 1.87 13.85
C GLY A 129 22.40 2.58 14.05
N TYR A 130 21.46 2.44 13.10
CA TYR A 130 20.13 3.01 13.22
C TYR A 130 19.26 2.32 14.28
N TYR A 131 19.36 0.99 14.41
CA TYR A 131 18.56 0.23 15.37
C TYR A 131 18.97 0.51 16.83
N LEU A 132 20.27 0.72 17.07
CA LEU A 132 20.82 1.02 18.39
C LEU A 132 20.87 2.53 18.68
N ASN A 133 20.36 3.38 17.79
CA ASN A 133 20.43 4.85 17.87
C ASN A 133 21.88 5.40 17.96
N ASN A 134 22.84 4.69 17.38
CA ASN A 134 24.26 5.10 17.32
C ASN A 134 24.57 5.97 16.09
N LEU A 135 23.70 5.97 15.09
CA LEU A 135 23.78 6.89 13.96
C LEU A 135 22.74 8.01 14.12
N PRO A 136 23.10 9.27 13.84
CA PRO A 136 22.14 10.36 13.88
C PRO A 136 21.05 10.11 12.85
N GLU A 137 19.84 10.56 13.17
CA GLU A 137 18.81 10.71 12.15
C GLU A 137 19.31 11.76 11.16
N LYS A 138 19.78 11.32 9.99
CA LYS A 138 19.81 12.19 8.82
C LYS A 138 18.36 12.59 8.62
N HIS A 139 18.02 13.88 8.75
CA HIS A 139 16.66 14.37 8.55
C HIS A 139 16.12 13.71 7.28
N GLN A 140 15.09 12.86 7.43
CA GLN A 140 14.48 12.15 6.32
C GLN A 140 13.87 13.19 5.39
N ALA A 141 14.63 13.63 4.39
CA ALA A 141 14.13 14.55 3.38
C ALA A 141 13.01 13.81 2.64
N GLY A 142 11.75 14.06 3.03
CA GLY A 142 10.61 13.38 2.47
C GLY A 142 9.65 12.78 3.50
N SER A 143 10.11 12.06 4.53
CA SER A 143 9.18 11.28 5.36
C SER A 143 8.23 12.18 6.17
N PHE A 144 6.94 12.07 5.90
CA PHE A 144 5.89 12.89 6.53
C PHE A 144 5.01 12.08 7.49
N MET A 145 4.55 10.92 7.05
CA MET A 145 3.66 10.06 7.84
C MET A 145 3.98 8.62 7.55
N ARG A 146 4.04 7.83 8.62
CA ARG A 146 4.16 6.37 8.55
C ARG A 146 3.17 5.71 9.50
N MET A 147 2.45 4.74 8.96
CA MET A 147 1.48 3.94 9.70
C MET A 147 1.77 2.47 9.43
N GLU A 148 1.83 1.68 10.50
CA GLU A 148 2.06 0.24 10.41
C GLU A 148 0.96 -0.49 11.16
N MET A 149 0.55 -1.63 10.62
CA MET A 149 -0.36 -2.52 11.32
C MET A 149 0.42 -3.32 12.35
N SER A 150 0.08 -3.13 13.63
CA SER A 150 0.66 -3.90 14.72
C SER A 150 0.14 -5.35 14.69
N PRO A 151 0.98 -6.34 15.05
CA PRO A 151 0.51 -7.68 15.38
C PRO A 151 -0.50 -7.62 16.53
N THR A 152 -1.38 -8.62 16.61
CA THR A 152 -2.45 -8.69 17.63
C THR A 152 -1.91 -8.75 19.07
N ASN A 153 -0.73 -9.34 19.27
CA ASN A 153 -0.08 -9.52 20.57
C ASN A 153 1.34 -8.91 20.64
N GLY A 154 1.69 -8.01 19.71
CA GLY A 154 3.08 -7.61 19.46
C GLY A 154 3.77 -6.82 20.57
N SER A 155 5.05 -7.12 20.81
CA SER A 155 5.93 -6.43 21.73
C SER A 155 6.57 -5.19 21.10
N THR A 156 6.86 -4.19 21.94
CA THR A 156 7.53 -2.95 21.54
C THR A 156 9.01 -3.12 21.18
N LYS A 157 9.60 -4.31 21.35
CA LYS A 157 11.05 -4.51 21.15
C LYS A 157 11.43 -4.78 19.69
N LEU A 158 10.52 -5.35 18.90
CA LEU A 158 10.74 -5.55 17.46
C LEU A 158 10.25 -4.37 16.61
N SER A 159 9.48 -3.43 17.17
CA SER A 159 8.95 -2.28 16.42
C SER A 159 10.04 -1.38 15.83
N GLY A 160 11.21 -1.29 16.47
CA GLY A 160 12.36 -0.54 15.97
C GLY A 160 13.02 -1.13 14.72
N LEU A 161 12.82 -2.43 14.42
CA LEU A 161 13.48 -3.08 13.28
C LEU A 161 13.04 -2.47 11.94
N ALA A 162 11.73 -2.39 11.74
CA ALA A 162 11.16 -1.84 10.52
C ALA A 162 11.61 -0.38 10.33
N ALA A 163 11.70 0.39 11.43
CA ALA A 163 12.15 1.77 11.38
C ALA A 163 13.64 1.91 11.05
N ALA A 164 14.49 1.08 11.66
CA ALA A 164 15.90 1.04 11.32
C ALA A 164 16.13 0.61 9.86
N PHE A 165 15.34 -0.32 9.34
CA PHE A 165 15.48 -0.81 7.97
C PHE A 165 15.07 0.24 6.93
N ASP A 166 13.98 1.00 7.16
CA ASP A 166 13.62 2.10 6.26
C ASP A 166 14.72 3.17 6.22
N ARG A 167 15.37 3.45 7.36
CA ARG A 167 16.52 4.37 7.37
C ARG A 167 17.69 3.86 6.53
N VAL A 168 17.85 2.54 6.38
CA VAL A 168 18.86 1.97 5.47
C VAL A 168 18.43 2.13 4.01
N ILE A 169 17.14 1.90 3.69
CA ILE A 169 16.60 2.14 2.34
C ILE A 169 16.78 3.61 1.93
N ASP A 170 16.57 4.54 2.87
CA ASP A 170 16.67 5.98 2.63
C ASP A 170 18.13 6.50 2.72
N ASP A 171 19.11 5.67 3.09
CA ASP A 171 20.51 6.11 3.24
C ASP A 171 21.26 6.05 1.91
N GLU A 172 21.56 7.22 1.35
CA GLU A 172 22.34 7.36 0.11
C GLU A 172 23.73 6.71 0.17
N GLU A 173 24.26 6.47 1.37
CA GLU A 173 25.53 5.73 1.56
C GLU A 173 25.36 4.21 1.43
N VAL A 174 24.14 3.69 1.24
CA VAL A 174 23.83 2.26 1.05
C VAL A 174 23.06 2.03 -0.26
N PRO A 175 23.65 2.36 -1.42
CA PRO A 175 22.97 2.27 -2.71
C PRO A 175 22.56 0.84 -3.09
N GLU A 176 23.10 -0.19 -2.44
CA GLU A 176 22.79 -1.59 -2.71
C GLU A 176 21.49 -2.09 -2.06
N VAL A 177 20.88 -1.33 -1.15
CA VAL A 177 19.58 -1.65 -0.53
C VAL A 177 18.54 -0.64 -1.02
N GLY A 178 17.33 -1.09 -1.34
CA GLY A 178 16.27 -0.13 -1.70
C GLY A 178 14.97 -0.73 -2.21
N GLY A 179 14.19 0.10 -2.90
CA GLY A 179 12.82 -0.23 -3.29
C GLY A 179 11.90 -0.17 -2.07
N PHE A 180 10.91 -1.05 -2.02
CA PHE A 180 10.00 -1.17 -0.88
C PHE A 180 10.60 -2.03 0.22
N ARG A 181 10.36 -1.67 1.48
CA ARG A 181 10.53 -2.59 2.61
C ARG A 181 9.49 -3.70 2.52
N VAL A 182 9.93 -4.93 2.71
CA VAL A 182 9.08 -6.09 2.97
C VAL A 182 9.35 -6.54 4.40
N ALA A 183 8.32 -6.56 5.23
CA ALA A 183 8.39 -7.08 6.57
C ALA A 183 7.50 -8.33 6.69
N VAL A 184 8.05 -9.41 7.25
CA VAL A 184 7.29 -10.60 7.64
C VAL A 184 7.31 -10.72 9.15
N ILE A 185 6.13 -10.89 9.74
CA ILE A 185 5.93 -11.08 11.16
C ILE A 185 5.34 -12.46 11.43
N LEU A 186 5.53 -12.97 12.64
CA LEU A 186 4.73 -14.06 13.16
C LEU A 186 3.53 -13.50 13.92
N ASP A 187 2.31 -13.70 13.41
CA ASP A 187 1.07 -13.32 14.07
C ASP A 187 0.13 -14.53 14.15
N ASN A 188 -0.41 -14.80 15.33
CA ASN A 188 -1.30 -15.95 15.58
C ASN A 188 -0.75 -17.28 15.04
N ASN A 189 0.54 -17.56 15.29
CA ASN A 189 1.25 -18.76 14.82
C ASN A 189 1.30 -18.91 13.29
N THR A 190 1.18 -17.80 12.56
CA THR A 190 1.30 -17.78 11.10
C THR A 190 2.26 -16.69 10.64
N PHE A 191 3.12 -16.99 9.68
CA PHE A 191 3.89 -15.96 9.00
C PHE A 191 2.97 -15.10 8.13
N GLN A 192 3.11 -13.78 8.22
CA GLN A 192 2.32 -12.81 7.46
C GLN A 192 3.18 -11.64 7.00
N TYR A 193 2.88 -11.12 5.80
CA TYR A 193 3.45 -9.85 5.36
C TYR A 193 2.79 -8.69 6.14
N GLN A 194 3.60 -7.82 6.73
CA GLN A 194 3.11 -6.67 7.48
C GLN A 194 2.74 -5.53 6.52
N SER A 195 1.52 -4.99 6.68
CA SER A 195 1.07 -3.82 5.92
C SER A 195 1.64 -2.53 6.49
N TYR A 196 1.92 -1.56 5.63
CA TYR A 196 2.25 -0.20 6.04
C TYR A 196 1.82 0.84 5.00
N VAL A 197 1.66 2.08 5.46
CA VAL A 197 1.57 3.25 4.60
C VAL A 197 2.69 4.21 4.96
N HIS A 198 3.39 4.69 3.94
CA HIS A 198 4.45 5.66 4.10
C HIS A 198 4.29 6.78 3.08
N THR A 199 4.25 8.02 3.56
CA THR A 199 4.19 9.23 2.74
C THR A 199 5.53 9.93 2.74
N TYR A 200 6.03 10.20 1.53
CA TYR A 200 7.20 11.00 1.26
C TYR A 200 6.77 12.31 0.57
N ARG A 201 7.21 13.47 1.06
CA ARG A 201 6.95 14.81 0.52
C ARG A 201 7.93 15.84 1.07
N ALA A 202 8.14 16.91 0.32
CA ALA A 202 8.87 18.09 0.81
C ALA A 202 8.13 18.79 1.96
N ASN A 203 8.88 19.63 2.69
CA ASN A 203 8.35 20.46 3.78
C ASN A 203 7.20 21.34 3.30
N ILE A 204 6.14 21.41 4.10
CA ILE A 204 4.98 22.26 3.81
C ILE A 204 5.21 23.63 4.43
N THR A 205 5.19 24.68 3.62
CA THR A 205 5.12 26.06 4.10
C THR A 205 3.66 26.49 4.18
N ILE A 206 3.14 26.64 5.40
CA ILE A 206 1.77 27.12 5.63
C ILE A 206 1.82 28.64 5.81
N THR A 207 1.19 29.38 4.90
CA THR A 207 1.02 30.83 5.04
C THR A 207 -0.34 31.11 5.64
N ILE A 208 -0.35 31.69 6.85
CA ILE A 208 -1.59 32.06 7.56
C ILE A 208 -1.98 33.47 7.11
N ASP A 209 -3.11 33.64 6.42
CA ASP A 209 -3.64 34.98 6.09
C ASP A 209 -4.35 35.56 7.33
N PRO A 210 -3.85 36.65 7.93
CA PRO A 210 -4.45 37.25 9.11
C PRO A 210 -5.88 37.79 8.87
N ARG A 211 -6.31 37.95 7.61
CA ARG A 211 -7.69 38.32 7.25
C ARG A 211 -8.67 37.15 7.34
N HIS A 212 -8.17 35.91 7.40
CA HIS A 212 -8.96 34.70 7.47
C HIS A 212 -8.51 33.81 8.65
N PRO A 213 -8.65 34.29 9.90
CA PRO A 213 -8.09 33.62 11.08
C PRO A 213 -8.67 32.22 11.34
N ASN A 214 -9.84 31.90 10.78
CA ASN A 214 -10.50 30.60 10.91
C ASN A 214 -10.39 29.74 9.63
N GLN A 215 -9.46 30.06 8.73
CA GLN A 215 -9.28 29.30 7.50
C GLN A 215 -8.76 27.89 7.83
N ILE A 216 -9.52 26.88 7.39
CA ILE A 216 -9.09 25.48 7.45
C ILE A 216 -8.18 25.23 6.25
N ILE A 217 -6.90 24.94 6.51
CA ILE A 217 -5.92 24.59 5.47
C ILE A 217 -5.76 23.06 5.48
N PRO A 218 -6.23 22.36 4.44
CA PRO A 218 -6.13 20.91 4.40
C PRO A 218 -4.67 20.48 4.21
N ILE A 219 -4.20 19.56 5.05
CA ILE A 219 -2.91 18.92 4.86
C ILE A 219 -3.11 17.83 3.80
N THR A 220 -2.58 18.07 2.60
CA THR A 220 -2.67 17.13 1.47
C THR A 220 -1.56 16.08 1.52
N HIS A 221 -1.49 15.19 0.53
CA HIS A 221 -0.39 14.23 0.38
C HIS A 221 0.75 14.73 -0.52
N GLY A 222 0.68 15.98 -0.99
CA GLY A 222 1.60 16.53 -1.99
C GLY A 222 1.39 15.94 -3.39
N THR A 223 2.11 16.50 -4.37
CA THR A 223 2.03 16.11 -5.78
C THR A 223 3.33 15.48 -6.28
N ALA A 224 3.25 14.68 -7.36
CA ALA A 224 4.44 14.10 -7.99
C ALA A 224 5.43 15.19 -8.46
N SER A 225 4.94 16.34 -8.93
CA SER A 225 5.78 17.48 -9.34
C SER A 225 6.57 18.12 -8.20
N GLU A 226 6.08 17.97 -6.96
CA GLU A 226 6.79 18.40 -5.73
C GLU A 226 7.71 17.30 -5.18
N GLY A 227 7.84 16.18 -5.90
CA GLY A 227 8.59 15.00 -5.45
C GLY A 227 7.85 14.17 -4.40
N ALA A 228 6.54 14.41 -4.18
CA ALA A 228 5.78 13.66 -3.20
C ALA A 228 5.26 12.34 -3.77
N TYR A 229 5.35 11.28 -2.97
CA TYR A 229 4.74 9.99 -3.25
C TYR A 229 4.32 9.30 -1.96
N MET A 230 3.23 8.54 -2.03
CA MET A 230 2.77 7.68 -0.95
C MET A 230 2.78 6.24 -1.40
N VAL A 231 3.36 5.38 -0.58
CA VAL A 231 3.37 3.93 -0.75
C VAL A 231 2.37 3.33 0.23
N ASN A 232 1.41 2.58 -0.28
CA ASN A 232 0.55 1.72 0.53
C ASN A 232 0.87 0.26 0.20
N PHE A 233 1.48 -0.43 1.16
CA PHE A 233 1.93 -1.82 1.04
C PHE A 233 0.89 -2.74 1.69
N PHE A 234 0.25 -3.56 0.87
CA PHE A 234 -0.83 -4.45 1.25
C PHE A 234 -0.22 -5.81 1.63
N GLY A 235 -0.03 -6.02 2.93
CA GLY A 235 0.27 -7.34 3.46
C GLY A 235 -0.96 -8.24 3.41
N THR A 236 -0.77 -9.54 3.16
CA THR A 236 -1.87 -10.51 3.17
C THR A 236 -2.15 -11.04 4.56
N ARG A 237 -3.45 -11.20 4.86
CA ARG A 237 -3.98 -11.96 6.00
C ARG A 237 -4.79 -13.19 5.56
N GLU A 238 -4.78 -13.48 4.26
CA GLU A 238 -5.48 -14.63 3.70
C GLU A 238 -4.67 -15.92 3.89
N LYS A 239 -5.36 -17.07 3.89
CA LYS A 239 -4.76 -18.39 4.13
C LYS A 239 -3.60 -18.73 3.18
N THR A 240 -3.56 -18.14 1.99
CA THR A 240 -2.57 -18.50 0.98
C THR A 240 -1.26 -17.73 1.12
N ASN A 241 -1.25 -16.54 1.75
CA ASN A 241 -0.10 -15.64 1.90
C ASN A 241 0.86 -15.58 0.70
N SER A 242 0.31 -15.70 -0.51
CA SER A 242 1.06 -15.95 -1.75
C SER A 242 1.22 -14.70 -2.61
N HIS A 243 0.54 -13.64 -2.22
CA HIS A 243 0.42 -12.41 -2.98
C HIS A 243 0.77 -11.21 -2.12
N ILE A 244 1.35 -10.19 -2.70
CA ILE A 244 1.57 -8.89 -2.06
C ILE A 244 1.17 -7.83 -3.06
N ALA A 245 0.57 -6.75 -2.60
CA ALA A 245 0.27 -5.63 -3.46
C ALA A 245 0.86 -4.33 -2.90
N VAL A 246 1.23 -3.42 -3.80
CA VAL A 246 1.71 -2.09 -3.46
C VAL A 246 0.96 -1.09 -4.33
N HIS A 247 0.47 0.00 -3.75
CA HIS A 247 -0.06 1.12 -4.51
C HIS A 247 0.78 2.37 -4.29
N ILE A 248 1.08 3.08 -5.37
CA ILE A 248 1.75 4.38 -5.36
C ILE A 248 0.72 5.44 -5.78
N HIS A 249 0.28 6.23 -4.79
CA HIS A 249 -0.87 7.12 -4.94
C HIS A 249 -0.70 8.13 -6.08
N GLN A 250 0.36 8.95 -6.05
CA GLN A 250 0.58 10.03 -7.01
C GLN A 250 0.87 9.52 -8.42
N ALA A 251 1.30 8.26 -8.55
CA ALA A 251 1.55 7.64 -9.84
C ALA A 251 0.32 6.92 -10.40
N ASN A 252 -0.79 6.76 -9.65
CA ASN A 252 -1.89 5.86 -10.00
C ASN A 252 -1.35 4.50 -10.49
N LEU A 253 -0.48 3.91 -9.69
CA LEU A 253 0.26 2.70 -10.05
C LEU A 253 0.10 1.64 -8.97
N GLY A 254 -0.56 0.55 -9.32
CA GLY A 254 -0.60 -0.68 -8.55
C GLY A 254 0.48 -1.66 -9.02
N LEU A 255 1.10 -2.34 -8.08
CA LEU A 255 2.02 -3.45 -8.31
C LEU A 255 1.46 -4.67 -7.58
N MET A 256 1.35 -5.79 -8.29
CA MET A 256 0.94 -7.07 -7.73
C MET A 256 2.11 -8.04 -7.81
N TYR A 257 2.66 -8.43 -6.67
CA TYR A 257 3.67 -9.48 -6.58
C TYR A 257 2.98 -10.82 -6.43
N ALA A 258 3.26 -11.73 -7.36
CA ALA A 258 2.71 -13.09 -7.36
C ALA A 258 3.81 -14.10 -7.71
N ARG A 259 3.70 -15.31 -7.17
CA ARG A 259 4.58 -16.44 -7.52
C ARG A 259 4.09 -17.06 -8.82
N ILE A 260 4.93 -17.05 -9.85
CA ILE A 260 4.68 -17.77 -11.11
C ILE A 260 5.41 -19.11 -11.03
N ASP A 261 4.71 -20.20 -11.32
CA ASP A 261 5.24 -21.57 -11.29
C ASP A 261 5.94 -21.95 -9.96
N GLY A 262 5.43 -21.44 -8.84
CA GLY A 262 6.02 -21.69 -7.52
C GLY A 262 7.35 -20.97 -7.26
N GLY A 263 7.80 -20.08 -8.14
CA GLY A 263 9.05 -19.33 -8.00
C GLY A 263 8.98 -18.13 -7.04
N LEU A 264 9.88 -17.18 -7.27
CA LEU A 264 9.93 -15.93 -6.49
C LEU A 264 8.76 -15.01 -6.84
N PRO A 265 8.19 -14.25 -5.89
CA PRO A 265 7.15 -13.28 -6.20
C PRO A 265 7.70 -12.11 -7.05
N ARG A 266 7.10 -11.90 -8.21
CA ARG A 266 7.48 -10.85 -9.18
C ARG A 266 6.34 -9.86 -9.42
N PRO A 267 6.65 -8.57 -9.64
CA PRO A 267 5.63 -7.55 -9.81
C PRO A 267 4.99 -7.60 -11.20
N THR A 268 3.67 -7.43 -11.24
CA THR A 268 2.90 -7.05 -12.42
C THR A 268 2.32 -5.66 -12.20
N PHE A 269 2.39 -4.79 -13.21
CA PHE A 269 1.96 -3.40 -13.11
C PHE A 269 0.53 -3.17 -13.57
N TYR A 270 -0.17 -2.31 -12.86
CA TYR A 270 -1.53 -1.88 -13.17
C TYR A 270 -1.62 -0.35 -13.06
N LYS A 271 -1.91 0.31 -14.18
CA LYS A 271 -2.13 1.77 -14.20
C LYS A 271 -3.55 2.07 -13.73
N MET A 272 -3.73 2.14 -12.43
CA MET A 272 -5.01 2.31 -11.75
C MET A 272 -4.82 3.17 -10.52
N ASP A 273 -5.80 4.03 -10.20
CA ASP A 273 -5.85 4.62 -8.86
C ASP A 273 -6.11 3.54 -7.79
N GLU A 274 -5.96 3.89 -6.53
CA GLU A 274 -6.00 2.91 -5.43
C GLU A 274 -7.37 2.26 -5.33
N VAL A 275 -8.45 3.02 -5.56
CA VAL A 275 -9.83 2.52 -5.46
C VAL A 275 -10.06 1.41 -6.50
N ASP A 276 -9.73 1.66 -7.77
CA ASP A 276 -9.89 0.65 -8.82
C ASP A 276 -8.94 -0.52 -8.62
N PHE A 277 -7.70 -0.23 -8.22
CA PHE A 277 -6.70 -1.27 -7.99
C PHE A 277 -7.14 -2.22 -6.87
N VAL A 278 -7.63 -1.71 -5.75
CA VAL A 278 -8.13 -2.51 -4.62
C VAL A 278 -9.33 -3.37 -5.03
N GLU A 279 -10.27 -2.82 -5.79
CA GLU A 279 -11.41 -3.57 -6.30
C GLU A 279 -10.96 -4.69 -7.24
N PHE A 280 -10.06 -4.37 -8.18
CA PHE A 280 -9.45 -5.33 -9.09
C PHE A 280 -8.74 -6.47 -8.33
N ILE A 281 -7.81 -6.17 -7.41
CA ILE A 281 -7.04 -7.24 -6.76
C ILE A 281 -7.89 -8.08 -5.81
N LYS A 282 -8.91 -7.48 -5.18
CA LYS A 282 -9.83 -8.22 -4.32
C LYS A 282 -10.66 -9.21 -5.13
N SER A 283 -11.17 -8.80 -6.29
CA SER A 283 -11.96 -9.67 -7.16
C SER A 283 -11.13 -10.75 -7.84
N ASN A 284 -9.88 -10.47 -8.21
CA ASN A 284 -9.05 -11.40 -8.98
C ASN A 284 -8.12 -12.28 -8.13
N PHE A 285 -7.73 -11.81 -6.94
CA PHE A 285 -6.71 -12.47 -6.12
C PHE A 285 -7.08 -12.62 -4.64
N GLY A 286 -8.24 -12.11 -4.20
CA GLY A 286 -8.65 -12.12 -2.78
C GLY A 286 -7.88 -11.13 -1.89
N VAL A 287 -6.89 -10.42 -2.43
CA VAL A 287 -6.05 -9.50 -1.64
C VAL A 287 -6.77 -8.18 -1.40
N GLY A 288 -6.59 -7.61 -0.21
CA GLY A 288 -7.07 -6.28 0.10
C GLY A 288 -6.15 -5.59 1.11
N PRO A 289 -6.14 -4.26 1.12
CA PRO A 289 -5.31 -3.52 2.06
C PRO A 289 -5.91 -3.56 3.46
N ALA A 290 -5.05 -3.44 4.48
CA ALA A 290 -5.52 -3.19 5.84
C ALA A 290 -6.17 -1.81 6.01
N LEU A 291 -5.74 -0.83 5.19
CA LEU A 291 -6.28 0.52 5.17
C LEU A 291 -6.17 1.12 3.76
N THR A 292 -7.13 1.97 3.38
CA THR A 292 -7.12 2.69 2.09
C THR A 292 -6.72 4.15 2.31
N THR A 293 -6.08 4.73 1.31
CA THR A 293 -5.61 6.13 1.31
C THR A 293 -6.50 7.00 0.41
N GLN A 294 -7.32 6.39 -0.44
CA GLN A 294 -8.34 7.02 -1.27
C GLN A 294 -9.74 6.59 -0.87
N SER A 295 -10.67 7.55 -0.89
CA SER A 295 -12.09 7.29 -0.61
C SER A 295 -12.85 7.00 -1.90
N LYS A 296 -13.49 5.83 -1.99
CA LYS A 296 -14.40 5.48 -3.09
C LYS A 296 -15.54 6.49 -3.23
N ALA A 297 -16.06 7.00 -2.12
CA ALA A 297 -17.10 8.04 -2.12
C ALA A 297 -16.58 9.36 -2.71
N GLN A 298 -15.36 9.76 -2.36
CA GLN A 298 -14.74 10.98 -2.92
C GLN A 298 -14.47 10.84 -4.41
N LYS A 299 -13.98 9.67 -4.86
CA LYS A 299 -13.77 9.37 -6.28
C LYS A 299 -15.07 9.46 -7.08
N LEU A 300 -16.14 8.82 -6.60
CA LEU A 300 -17.45 8.88 -7.25
C LEU A 300 -17.99 10.30 -7.32
N LEU A 301 -17.77 11.10 -6.27
CA LEU A 301 -18.16 12.51 -6.25
C LEU A 301 -17.44 13.30 -7.34
N GLU A 302 -16.13 13.10 -7.49
CA GLU A 302 -15.33 13.78 -8.49
C GLU A 302 -15.74 13.39 -9.92
N GLN A 303 -15.92 12.09 -10.18
CA GLN A 303 -16.43 11.59 -11.46
C GLN A 303 -17.82 12.16 -11.77
N ALA A 304 -18.73 12.19 -10.79
CA ALA A 304 -20.05 12.77 -10.95
C ALA A 304 -19.99 14.24 -11.33
N ASN A 305 -19.11 15.02 -10.69
CA ASN A 305 -18.91 16.44 -11.00
C ASN A 305 -18.34 16.64 -12.40
N ILE A 306 -17.40 15.80 -12.85
CA ILE A 306 -16.87 15.85 -14.22
C ILE A 306 -18.01 15.66 -15.24
N HIS A 307 -18.84 14.62 -15.07
CA HIS A 307 -19.99 14.38 -15.94
C HIS A 307 -21.03 15.52 -15.87
N PHE A 308 -21.27 16.06 -14.67
CA PHE A 308 -22.17 17.19 -14.44
C PHE A 308 -21.72 18.43 -15.22
N HIS A 309 -20.44 18.79 -15.13
CA HIS A 309 -19.87 19.93 -15.86
C HIS A 309 -19.86 19.70 -17.38
N ALA A 310 -19.72 18.45 -17.82
CA ALA A 310 -19.87 18.05 -19.22
C ALA A 310 -21.34 18.02 -19.70
N ARG A 311 -22.32 18.31 -18.81
CA ARG A 311 -23.77 18.21 -19.05
C ARG A 311 -24.26 16.80 -19.40
N ASP A 312 -23.47 15.78 -19.07
CA ASP A 312 -23.85 14.36 -19.16
C ASP A 312 -24.57 13.97 -17.86
N PHE A 313 -25.81 14.47 -17.72
CA PHE A 313 -26.54 14.38 -16.45
C PHE A 313 -26.91 12.94 -16.07
N GLU A 314 -27.12 12.05 -17.04
CA GLU A 314 -27.43 10.63 -16.80
C GLU A 314 -26.24 9.90 -16.17
N ARG A 315 -25.01 10.09 -16.70
CA ARG A 315 -23.81 9.51 -16.09
C ARG A 315 -23.49 10.15 -14.74
N ALA A 316 -23.66 11.47 -14.62
CA ALA A 316 -23.51 12.14 -13.33
C ALA A 316 -24.44 11.56 -12.27
N MET A 317 -25.71 11.34 -12.62
CA MET A 317 -26.69 10.69 -11.73
C MET A 317 -26.27 9.28 -11.34
N THR A 318 -25.79 8.47 -12.29
CA THR A 318 -25.31 7.11 -11.99
C THR A 318 -24.21 7.12 -10.93
N CYS A 319 -23.23 8.02 -11.05
CA CYS A 319 -22.17 8.18 -10.06
C CYS A 319 -22.71 8.66 -8.70
N PHE A 320 -23.62 9.65 -8.69
CA PHE A 320 -24.25 10.11 -7.44
C PHE A 320 -25.03 8.98 -6.76
N GLU A 321 -25.80 8.19 -7.51
CA GLU A 321 -26.57 7.07 -6.94
C GLU A 321 -25.68 6.01 -6.30
N GLN A 322 -24.56 5.64 -6.95
CA GLN A 322 -23.56 4.75 -6.35
C GLN A 322 -22.96 5.34 -5.07
N LEU A 323 -22.66 6.64 -5.05
CA LEU A 323 -22.14 7.33 -3.87
C LEU A 323 -23.15 7.29 -2.71
N LEU A 324 -24.43 7.48 -3.00
CA LEU A 324 -25.50 7.43 -1.99
C LEU A 324 -25.70 6.04 -1.37
N ILE A 325 -25.15 4.97 -1.96
CA ILE A 325 -25.15 3.64 -1.34
C ILE A 325 -24.00 3.53 -0.31
N ILE A 326 -22.88 4.20 -0.57
CA ILE A 326 -21.64 4.08 0.21
C ILE A 326 -21.60 5.07 1.38
N ASP A 327 -21.96 6.33 1.14
CA ASP A 327 -21.82 7.41 2.12
C ASP A 327 -23.14 7.74 2.85
N LYS A 328 -23.02 7.91 4.18
CA LYS A 328 -24.11 8.34 5.07
C LYS A 328 -23.82 9.69 5.75
N GLY A 329 -22.76 10.38 5.37
CA GLY A 329 -22.28 11.60 6.00
C GLY A 329 -22.59 12.87 5.20
N LYS A 330 -21.76 13.90 5.35
CA LYS A 330 -21.94 15.19 4.64
C LYS A 330 -21.78 15.07 3.12
N ILE A 331 -20.97 14.12 2.65
CA ILE A 331 -20.77 13.89 1.21
C ILE A 331 -22.09 13.44 0.57
N ARG A 332 -22.88 12.63 1.27
CA ARG A 332 -24.24 12.25 0.88
C ARG A 332 -25.13 13.47 0.60
N ALA A 333 -25.22 14.42 1.54
CA ALA A 333 -26.09 15.59 1.37
C ALA A 333 -25.72 16.38 0.11
N ARG A 334 -24.43 16.61 -0.12
CA ARG A 334 -23.93 17.28 -1.33
C ARG A 334 -24.23 16.50 -2.62
N ALA A 335 -24.10 15.17 -2.58
CA ALA A 335 -24.42 14.32 -3.71
C ALA A 335 -25.93 14.32 -4.03
N GLN A 336 -26.81 14.26 -3.01
CA GLN A 336 -28.26 14.34 -3.21
C GLN A 336 -28.68 15.69 -3.80
N TYR A 337 -28.11 16.77 -3.29
CA TYR A 337 -28.35 18.10 -3.84
C TYR A 337 -27.99 18.16 -5.33
N SER A 338 -26.79 17.68 -5.67
CA SER A 338 -26.29 17.71 -7.05
C SER A 338 -27.09 16.78 -7.98
N LYS A 339 -27.49 15.59 -7.49
CA LYS A 339 -28.41 14.68 -8.19
C LYS A 339 -29.75 15.37 -8.49
N GLY A 340 -30.29 16.11 -7.53
CA GLY A 340 -31.50 16.92 -7.72
C GLY A 340 -31.34 17.94 -8.85
N ILE A 341 -30.19 18.62 -8.92
CA ILE A 341 -29.89 19.54 -10.04
C ILE A 341 -29.80 18.80 -11.39
N CYS A 342 -29.23 17.59 -11.44
CA CYS A 342 -29.26 16.77 -12.66
C CYS A 342 -30.70 16.49 -13.13
N LEU A 343 -31.56 16.03 -12.22
CA LEU A 343 -32.97 15.70 -12.50
C LEU A 343 -33.73 16.90 -13.06
N LEU A 344 -33.47 18.09 -12.52
CA LEU A 344 -34.07 19.33 -13.01
C LEU A 344 -33.65 19.65 -14.45
N ASN A 345 -32.37 19.46 -14.78
CA ASN A 345 -31.88 19.65 -16.15
C ASN A 345 -32.45 18.61 -17.13
N LEU A 346 -32.74 17.40 -16.64
CA LEU A 346 -33.42 16.34 -17.37
C LEU A 346 -34.96 16.49 -17.40
N GLN A 347 -35.51 17.62 -16.96
CA GLN A 347 -36.95 17.91 -16.93
C GLN A 347 -37.77 17.03 -15.98
N ARG A 348 -37.12 16.26 -15.09
CA ARG A 348 -37.76 15.45 -14.04
C ARG A 348 -37.96 16.29 -12.78
N LEU A 349 -38.81 17.33 -12.91
CA LEU A 349 -38.85 18.45 -11.97
C LEU A 349 -39.26 18.05 -10.55
N GLN A 350 -40.29 17.20 -10.42
CA GLN A 350 -40.79 16.76 -9.12
C GLN A 350 -39.74 15.96 -8.34
N GLU A 351 -39.06 15.03 -9.00
CA GLU A 351 -38.02 14.20 -8.39
C GLU A 351 -36.82 15.04 -7.97
N GLY A 352 -36.43 16.01 -8.81
CA GLY A 352 -35.33 16.93 -8.49
C GLY A 352 -35.59 17.78 -7.24
N ILE A 353 -36.83 18.27 -7.06
CA ILE A 353 -37.21 19.01 -5.85
C ILE A 353 -37.15 18.12 -4.61
N ILE A 354 -37.64 16.87 -4.70
CA ILE A 354 -37.62 15.91 -3.59
C ILE A 354 -36.18 15.63 -3.13
N GLU A 355 -35.26 15.38 -4.07
CA GLU A 355 -33.85 15.11 -3.74
C GLU A 355 -33.15 16.33 -3.12
N ILE A 356 -33.44 17.54 -3.61
CA ILE A 356 -32.90 18.78 -3.02
C ILE A 356 -33.43 18.99 -1.60
N GLN A 357 -34.72 18.72 -1.36
CA GLN A 357 -35.29 18.85 -0.02
C GLN A 357 -34.64 17.85 0.95
N ALA A 358 -34.50 16.58 0.53
CA ALA A 358 -33.81 15.57 1.32
C ALA A 358 -32.34 15.95 1.63
N ALA A 359 -31.65 16.59 0.70
CA ALA A 359 -30.30 17.10 0.93
C ALA A 359 -30.24 18.21 1.99
N ILE A 360 -31.20 19.15 1.95
CA ILE A 360 -31.31 20.25 2.93
C ILE A 360 -31.64 19.72 4.32
N ASP A 361 -32.46 18.68 4.40
CA ASP A 361 -32.83 18.06 5.68
C ASP A 361 -31.60 17.40 6.35
N LEU A 362 -30.64 16.91 5.56
CA LEU A 362 -29.37 16.36 6.05
C LEU A 362 -28.30 17.43 6.33
N ASP A 363 -28.22 18.46 5.49
CA ASP A 363 -27.30 19.60 5.67
C ASP A 363 -28.06 20.92 5.44
N PRO A 364 -28.55 21.55 6.52
CA PRO A 364 -29.30 22.81 6.43
C PRO A 364 -28.51 23.96 5.79
N SER A 365 -27.18 23.90 5.73
CA SER A 365 -26.36 24.94 5.07
C SER A 365 -26.60 25.03 3.56
N LEU A 366 -27.11 23.94 2.95
CA LEU A 366 -27.48 23.89 1.53
C LEU A 366 -28.74 24.70 1.20
N ARG A 367 -29.54 25.08 2.22
CA ARG A 367 -30.76 25.86 2.03
C ARG A 367 -30.48 27.19 1.31
N THR A 368 -29.40 27.87 1.66
CA THR A 368 -29.01 29.14 1.05
C THR A 368 -28.75 29.00 -0.45
N GLN A 369 -28.19 27.88 -0.88
CA GLN A 369 -27.95 27.59 -2.30
C GLN A 369 -29.29 27.28 -3.02
N ALA A 370 -30.16 26.49 -2.38
CA ALA A 370 -31.45 26.06 -2.92
C ALA A 370 -32.45 27.20 -3.14
N ILE A 371 -32.45 28.24 -2.30
CA ILE A 371 -33.37 29.40 -2.39
C ILE A 371 -33.29 30.08 -3.76
N SER A 372 -32.13 30.06 -4.43
CA SER A 372 -31.97 30.68 -5.75
C SER A 372 -32.59 29.88 -6.91
N ILE A 373 -32.87 28.59 -6.70
CA ILE A 373 -33.21 27.62 -7.75
C ILE A 373 -34.67 27.14 -7.61
N ILE A 374 -35.10 26.73 -6.41
CA ILE A 374 -36.43 26.14 -6.17
C ILE A 374 -37.59 27.05 -6.64
N PRO A 375 -37.61 28.38 -6.33
CA PRO A 375 -38.72 29.23 -6.77
C PRO A 375 -38.84 29.36 -8.29
N LYS A 376 -37.70 29.32 -9.00
CA LYS A 376 -37.67 29.36 -10.48
C LYS A 376 -38.27 28.11 -11.09
N ILE A 377 -38.00 26.95 -10.47
CA ILE A 377 -38.52 25.65 -10.90
C ILE A 377 -40.02 25.57 -10.65
N LEU A 378 -40.49 25.94 -9.45
CA LEU A 378 -41.91 25.93 -9.13
C LEU A 378 -42.72 26.82 -10.08
N LYS A 379 -42.17 27.99 -10.45
CA LYS A 379 -42.77 28.87 -11.45
C LYS A 379 -42.80 28.22 -12.85
N ALA A 380 -41.74 27.52 -13.26
CA ALA A 380 -41.69 26.81 -14.53
C ALA A 380 -42.66 25.61 -14.58
N MET A 381 -42.86 24.91 -13.46
CA MET A 381 -43.87 23.84 -13.34
C MET A 381 -45.28 24.40 -13.47
N ALA A 382 -45.58 25.49 -12.77
CA ALA A 382 -46.90 26.14 -12.81
C ALA A 382 -47.24 26.68 -14.21
N ALA A 383 -46.26 27.19 -14.96
CA ALA A 383 -46.45 27.65 -16.34
C ALA A 383 -46.74 26.50 -17.32
N ARG A 384 -46.16 25.31 -17.10
CA ARG A 384 -46.42 24.14 -17.95
C ARG A 384 -47.79 23.51 -17.72
N THR A 385 -48.35 23.67 -16.53
CA THR A 385 -49.71 23.20 -16.23
C THR A 385 -50.80 24.10 -16.84
N THR A 386 -50.48 25.34 -17.22
CA THR A 386 -51.44 26.30 -17.82
C THR A 386 -51.45 26.31 -19.35
N ASP A 387 -50.39 25.82 -20.01
CA ASP A 387 -50.30 25.73 -21.49
C ASP A 387 -50.82 24.39 -22.07
N GLY A 388 -51.22 23.46 -21.19
CA GLY A 388 -51.74 22.13 -21.56
C GLY A 388 -53.24 21.94 -21.30
N SER A 389 -53.98 22.99 -20.96
CA SER A 389 -55.43 22.97 -20.68
C SER A 389 -56.26 23.56 -21.80
#